data_AF-A0A1L3GNH0-F1
#
_entry.id   AF-A0A1L3GNH0-F1
#
_cell.length_a   1.000
_cell.length_b   1.000
_cell.length_c   1.000
_cell.angle_alpha   90.00
_cell.angle_beta   90.00
_cell.angle_gamma   90.00
#
_symmetry.space_group_name_H-M   'P 1'
#
loop_
_entity.id
_entity.type
_entity.pdbx_description
1 polymer ?
#
loop_
_entity_poly.entity_id
_entity_poly.type
_entity_poly.pdbx_seq_one_letter_code
_entity_poly.pdbx_strand_id
1 'polypeptide(L)'
;MKFYSPDTVKQHLAYFMPASLLIQVLIILLLFVAPALATEILLDQAATPQRVSAEALPAPDAVSSAPHLSSLETERIACFDRLWSSYQEDVWFYGENEQRIVPESSLEWLVVRLLGTPGQVDALPTAVTDSFPTGTLESPSPSLESFNAGYGEYFSHFLRDPELGAAMTAYRLRRDMPREVFQTLMARLQQDPQVMYAHPAWKISDQLYAPLEGIEVTWKTSASNQQRNALLQAVGAVAADTGSVANRQRVTIVPCQQSVWQAANLLAEDIHVAQARPLLMPLVPPVSVEFSLGMNGAMPGTPLPFTFKIRFTDKVKIDSSTIANLNLKPRGIFHNLFDIRYDVPLSAVDVNRSPICITGQMKIYATGDYNLPEIPVYFSDKGAPKTKIQVIKTAAVPVRIASIIPETQQNFDLLVGQPDPIPMMNTSAATRAKHRNVLLMLAGVFLIGLAGATLALLKRSRRQQAVQPENHALVHKQAAASEAILVVQQHPGLREIATLGISLKNYLAELVGLDENRRGGSHTAFFRRIEEMLPSASRASAAEVLSIIDHVLARGDQTAVPATLPGQAARLIDELRASDETAPDLFEKH
;
A
#
# COMPACT_ATOMS: atom_id res chain seq x y z
N MET A 1 -5.75 32.69 -61.75
CA MET A 1 -4.43 32.55 -62.42
C MET A 1 -3.52 33.68 -61.94
N LYS A 2 -2.62 33.38 -61.00
CA LYS A 2 -1.46 34.19 -60.59
C LYS A 2 -0.33 33.19 -60.38
N PHE A 3 0.77 33.36 -61.11
CA PHE A 3 1.95 32.50 -61.03
C PHE A 3 2.75 32.81 -59.76
N TYR A 4 3.09 31.79 -58.98
CA TYR A 4 4.07 31.88 -57.90
C TYR A 4 5.47 31.54 -58.43
N SER A 5 6.45 32.37 -58.06
CA SER A 5 7.87 32.30 -58.42
C SER A 5 8.59 31.15 -57.68
N PRO A 6 9.56 30.46 -58.30
CA PRO A 6 10.29 29.36 -57.70
C PRO A 6 11.57 29.85 -56.99
N ASP A 7 11.45 30.50 -55.84
CA ASP A 7 12.63 30.90 -55.05
C ASP A 7 12.58 30.57 -53.54
N THR A 8 11.53 29.92 -53.06
CA THR A 8 11.39 29.56 -51.63
C THR A 8 12.02 28.22 -51.23
N VAL A 9 12.61 27.46 -52.17
CA VAL A 9 13.20 26.14 -51.85
C VAL A 9 14.65 26.24 -51.36
N LYS A 10 15.37 27.35 -51.62
CA LYS A 10 16.79 27.49 -51.22
C LYS A 10 17.01 27.99 -49.79
N GLN A 11 16.02 28.54 -49.10
CA GLN A 11 16.20 29.07 -47.73
C GLN A 11 15.99 28.02 -46.62
N HIS A 12 15.35 26.88 -46.88
CA HIS A 12 15.17 25.83 -45.88
C HIS A 12 16.34 24.83 -45.77
N LEU A 13 17.28 24.83 -46.72
CA LEU A 13 18.41 23.89 -46.74
C LEU A 13 19.63 24.34 -45.91
N ALA A 14 19.70 25.62 -45.52
CA ALA A 14 20.82 26.16 -44.74
C ALA A 14 20.73 25.89 -43.23
N TYR A 15 19.55 25.58 -42.68
CA TYR A 15 19.36 25.35 -41.24
C TYR A 15 19.44 23.89 -40.79
N PHE A 16 19.45 22.92 -41.72
CA PHE A 16 19.49 21.49 -41.39
C PHE A 16 20.90 20.86 -41.39
N MET A 17 21.91 21.53 -41.94
CA MET A 17 23.27 21.00 -41.97
C MET A 17 24.00 20.89 -40.61
N PRO A 18 23.84 21.82 -39.63
CA PRO A 18 24.61 21.71 -38.38
C PRO A 18 24.05 20.64 -37.42
N ALA A 19 22.77 20.29 -37.50
CA ALA A 19 22.15 19.31 -36.59
C ALA A 19 22.51 17.86 -36.95
N SER A 20 22.59 17.53 -38.25
CA SER A 20 23.00 16.21 -38.73
C SER A 20 24.44 15.88 -38.32
N LEU A 21 25.33 16.85 -38.43
CA LEU A 21 26.75 16.69 -38.11
C LEU A 21 26.97 16.53 -36.60
N LEU A 22 26.18 17.20 -35.77
CA LEU A 22 26.19 17.07 -34.31
C LEU A 22 25.71 15.69 -33.85
N ILE A 23 24.66 15.15 -34.48
CA ILE A 23 24.15 13.80 -34.20
C ILE A 23 25.16 12.74 -34.63
N GLN A 24 25.80 12.89 -35.79
CA GLN A 24 26.83 11.96 -36.25
C GLN A 24 28.06 11.97 -35.32
N VAL A 25 28.50 13.12 -34.84
CA VAL A 25 29.59 13.22 -33.87
C VAL A 25 29.20 12.58 -32.53
N LEU A 26 27.96 12.74 -32.07
CA LEU A 26 27.47 12.13 -30.83
C LEU A 26 27.39 10.59 -30.94
N ILE A 27 26.95 10.06 -32.09
CA ILE A 27 26.89 8.61 -32.35
C ILE A 27 28.29 8.01 -32.43
N ILE A 28 29.24 8.69 -33.08
CA ILE A 28 30.64 8.24 -33.14
C ILE A 28 31.26 8.26 -31.73
N LEU A 29 30.95 9.26 -30.90
CA LEU A 29 31.42 9.34 -29.53
C LEU A 29 30.82 8.23 -28.64
N LEU A 30 29.53 7.91 -28.81
CA LEU A 30 28.85 6.82 -28.09
C LEU A 30 29.37 5.43 -28.49
N LEU A 31 29.70 5.24 -29.77
CA LEU A 31 30.29 3.99 -30.26
C LEU A 31 31.74 3.78 -29.78
N PHE A 32 32.48 4.84 -29.46
CA PHE A 32 33.84 4.74 -28.93
C PHE A 32 33.92 4.50 -27.40
N VAL A 33 32.84 4.70 -26.66
CA VAL A 33 32.80 4.57 -25.18
C VAL A 33 32.22 3.21 -24.73
N ALA A 34 31.65 2.42 -25.63
CA ALA A 34 31.04 1.12 -25.31
C ALA A 34 31.90 -0.07 -25.76
N PRO A 35 32.86 -0.50 -24.94
CA PRO A 35 33.03 -1.95 -24.78
C PRO A 35 33.26 -2.29 -23.30
N ALA A 36 32.20 -2.62 -22.54
CA ALA A 36 32.30 -3.34 -21.26
C ALA A 36 30.96 -3.84 -20.66
N LEU A 37 29.87 -3.95 -21.43
CA LEU A 37 28.59 -4.47 -20.91
C LEU A 37 27.98 -5.46 -21.90
N ALA A 38 28.70 -6.55 -22.16
CA ALA A 38 28.18 -7.68 -22.93
C ALA A 38 28.86 -8.96 -22.46
N THR A 39 28.62 -9.35 -21.21
CA THR A 39 28.76 -10.73 -20.74
C THR A 39 27.97 -10.85 -19.44
N GLU A 40 26.69 -11.19 -19.54
CA GLU A 40 26.07 -11.98 -18.48
C GLU A 40 25.35 -13.17 -19.10
N ILE A 41 25.73 -14.31 -18.55
CA ILE A 41 25.54 -15.68 -19.01
C ILE A 41 24.09 -16.10 -18.71
N LEU A 42 23.49 -16.73 -19.71
CA LEU A 42 22.24 -17.45 -19.64
C LEU A 42 22.57 -18.88 -19.16
N LEU A 43 22.01 -19.35 -18.03
CA LEU A 43 21.96 -20.78 -17.73
C LEU A 43 20.73 -21.19 -16.88
N ASP A 44 19.97 -22.07 -17.51
CA ASP A 44 18.99 -23.11 -17.13
C ASP A 44 18.30 -23.23 -15.75
N GLN A 45 16.97 -23.36 -15.90
CA GLN A 45 16.05 -24.41 -15.42
C GLN A 45 16.53 -25.41 -14.34
N ALA A 46 15.78 -25.49 -13.23
CA ALA A 46 14.80 -26.56 -12.96
C ALA A 46 14.45 -26.66 -11.46
N ALA A 47 13.16 -26.63 -11.12
CA ALA A 47 12.53 -27.53 -10.14
C ALA A 47 11.05 -27.16 -9.96
N THR A 48 10.18 -28.01 -10.52
CA THR A 48 8.74 -28.07 -10.32
C THR A 48 8.41 -28.47 -8.88
N PRO A 49 7.52 -27.76 -8.15
CA PRO A 49 6.90 -28.33 -6.97
C PRO A 49 5.67 -29.17 -7.35
N GLN A 50 5.66 -30.34 -6.73
CA GLN A 50 4.72 -31.44 -6.82
C GLN A 50 3.31 -31.02 -6.38
N ARG A 51 2.32 -31.26 -7.24
CA ARG A 51 0.89 -31.20 -6.91
C ARG A 51 0.60 -32.15 -5.74
N VAL A 52 0.23 -31.60 -4.58
CA VAL A 52 -0.45 -32.36 -3.53
C VAL A 52 -1.94 -32.37 -3.86
N SER A 53 -2.47 -33.57 -4.02
CA SER A 53 -3.89 -33.83 -4.27
C SER A 53 -4.76 -33.22 -3.18
N ALA A 54 -5.73 -32.41 -3.59
CA ALA A 54 -6.83 -32.00 -2.73
C ALA A 54 -7.73 -33.21 -2.48
N GLU A 55 -7.81 -33.62 -1.22
CA GLU A 55 -8.80 -34.56 -0.74
C GLU A 55 -10.17 -33.86 -0.72
N ALA A 56 -11.11 -34.42 -1.46
CA ALA A 56 -12.45 -33.88 -1.65
C ALA A 56 -13.24 -33.92 -0.33
N LEU A 57 -13.55 -32.73 0.21
CA LEU A 57 -14.63 -32.56 1.18
C LEU A 57 -15.95 -32.32 0.43
N PRO A 58 -17.08 -32.85 0.95
CA PRO A 58 -18.32 -32.97 0.21
C PRO A 58 -18.98 -31.62 -0.07
N ALA A 59 -19.58 -31.52 -1.25
CA ALA A 59 -20.39 -30.37 -1.65
C ALA A 59 -21.57 -30.19 -0.65
N PRO A 60 -21.87 -28.95 -0.22
CA PRO A 60 -23.09 -28.71 0.52
C PRO A 60 -24.28 -28.81 -0.44
N ASP A 61 -25.21 -29.69 -0.10
CA ASP A 61 -26.49 -29.81 -0.78
C ASP A 61 -27.20 -28.45 -0.84
N ALA A 62 -27.62 -28.09 -2.05
CA ALA A 62 -28.43 -26.93 -2.32
C ALA A 62 -29.82 -27.13 -1.69
N VAL A 63 -30.05 -26.49 -0.54
CA VAL A 63 -31.40 -26.11 -0.11
C VAL A 63 -31.51 -24.60 -0.19
N SER A 64 -32.22 -24.19 -1.24
CA SER A 64 -32.73 -22.86 -1.52
C SER A 64 -33.59 -22.35 -0.35
N SER A 65 -33.10 -21.35 0.37
CA SER A 65 -33.88 -20.23 0.91
C SER A 65 -32.89 -19.09 1.10
N ALA A 66 -32.95 -18.05 0.28
CA ALA A 66 -32.15 -16.84 0.52
C ALA A 66 -32.62 -16.25 1.86
N PRO A 67 -31.75 -16.10 2.88
CA PRO A 67 -32.15 -15.47 4.13
C PRO A 67 -32.49 -14.01 3.83
N HIS A 68 -33.73 -13.61 4.13
CA HIS A 68 -34.10 -12.19 4.14
C HIS A 68 -33.28 -11.52 5.25
N LEU A 69 -32.18 -10.85 4.86
CA LEU A 69 -31.41 -10.00 5.76
C LEU A 69 -32.34 -8.93 6.35
N SER A 70 -32.24 -8.71 7.64
CA SER A 70 -32.94 -7.60 8.30
C SER A 70 -32.46 -6.25 7.74
N SER A 71 -33.27 -5.20 7.84
CA SER A 71 -32.87 -3.85 7.40
C SER A 71 -31.58 -3.39 8.10
N LEU A 72 -31.43 -3.75 9.37
CA LEU A 72 -30.28 -3.42 10.20
C LEU A 72 -29.00 -4.16 9.75
N GLU A 73 -29.10 -5.42 9.35
CA GLU A 73 -27.97 -6.15 8.75
C GLU A 73 -27.56 -5.57 7.40
N THR A 74 -28.54 -5.14 6.60
CA THR A 74 -28.28 -4.49 5.31
C THR A 74 -27.55 -3.17 5.48
N GLU A 75 -27.95 -2.34 6.45
CA GLU A 75 -27.28 -1.09 6.82
C GLU A 75 -25.86 -1.32 7.35
N ARG A 76 -25.66 -2.35 8.18
CA ARG A 76 -24.34 -2.74 8.68
C ARG A 76 -23.40 -3.15 7.54
N ILE A 77 -23.86 -4.01 6.63
CA ILE A 77 -23.07 -4.45 5.47
C ILE A 77 -22.72 -3.26 4.58
N ALA A 78 -23.69 -2.36 4.32
CA ALA A 78 -23.42 -1.14 3.57
C ALA A 78 -22.40 -0.22 4.26
N CYS A 79 -22.46 -0.10 5.59
CA CYS A 79 -21.47 0.65 6.37
C CYS A 79 -20.08 0.00 6.27
N PHE A 80 -19.99 -1.33 6.38
CA PHE A 80 -18.75 -2.08 6.22
C PHE A 80 -18.11 -1.78 4.86
N ASP A 81 -18.88 -1.91 3.78
CA ASP A 81 -18.41 -1.71 2.41
C ASP A 81 -17.93 -0.27 2.18
N ARG A 82 -18.69 0.71 2.67
CA ARG A 82 -18.33 2.13 2.58
C ARG A 82 -17.05 2.44 3.33
N LEU A 83 -16.90 1.91 4.54
CA LEU A 83 -15.70 2.15 5.33
C LEU A 83 -14.50 1.48 4.67
N TRP A 84 -14.65 0.22 4.26
CA TRP A 84 -13.61 -0.51 3.54
C TRP A 84 -13.19 0.21 2.25
N SER A 85 -14.12 0.71 1.44
CA SER A 85 -13.79 1.47 0.22
C SER A 85 -13.09 2.79 0.54
N SER A 86 -13.57 3.54 1.55
CA SER A 86 -12.94 4.81 1.95
C SER A 86 -11.51 4.66 2.47
N TYR A 87 -11.15 3.47 2.96
CA TYR A 87 -9.80 3.12 3.39
C TYR A 87 -8.91 2.60 2.24
N GLN A 88 -9.47 2.38 1.05
CA GLN A 88 -8.70 2.03 -0.16
C GLN A 88 -8.53 3.23 -1.11
N GLU A 89 -9.35 4.26 -0.96
CA GLU A 89 -9.30 5.51 -1.71
C GLU A 89 -8.27 6.49 -1.11
N ASP A 90 -7.83 7.51 -1.87
CA ASP A 90 -6.72 8.46 -1.56
C ASP A 90 -6.68 8.96 -0.09
N VAL A 91 -6.00 8.21 0.80
CA VAL A 91 -5.86 8.53 2.23
C VAL A 91 -4.69 9.46 2.44
N TRP A 92 -4.95 10.62 3.01
CA TRP A 92 -3.93 11.57 3.45
C TRP A 92 -4.47 12.45 4.59
N PHE A 93 -3.55 13.08 5.34
CA PHE A 93 -3.90 14.08 6.37
C PHE A 93 -2.72 15.03 6.65
N TYR A 94 -2.96 16.11 7.40
CA TYR A 94 -1.92 17.06 7.82
C TYR A 94 -1.28 16.66 9.17
N GLY A 95 0.06 16.58 9.19
CA GLY A 95 0.85 16.31 10.40
C GLY A 95 1.03 17.51 11.33
N GLU A 96 1.96 17.41 12.29
CA GLU A 96 2.24 18.48 13.27
C GLU A 96 2.78 19.78 12.67
N ASN A 97 3.44 19.71 11.52
CA ASN A 97 4.03 20.86 10.83
C ASN A 97 3.30 21.21 9.53
N GLU A 98 1.99 20.93 9.45
CA GLU A 98 1.18 21.10 8.22
C GLU A 98 1.70 20.30 7.01
N GLN A 99 2.62 19.36 7.24
CA GLN A 99 3.10 18.46 6.20
C GLN A 99 2.01 17.46 5.83
N ARG A 100 1.78 17.28 4.52
CA ARG A 100 0.88 16.24 4.02
C ARG A 100 1.52 14.87 4.26
N ILE A 101 0.83 14.02 5.01
CA ILE A 101 1.19 12.62 5.25
C ILE A 101 0.29 11.74 4.40
N VAL A 102 0.88 10.84 3.62
CA VAL A 102 0.18 9.83 2.82
C VAL A 102 0.52 8.46 3.42
N PRO A 103 -0.37 7.83 4.19
CA PRO A 103 -0.12 6.53 4.80
C PRO A 103 -0.12 5.40 3.77
N GLU A 104 0.66 4.35 4.01
CA GLU A 104 0.67 3.14 3.18
C GLU A 104 -0.13 2.03 3.87
N SER A 105 -1.02 1.35 3.16
CA SER A 105 -1.80 0.26 3.75
C SER A 105 -0.92 -0.97 3.99
N SER A 106 -1.05 -1.59 5.16
CA SER A 106 -0.33 -2.81 5.53
C SER A 106 -1.30 -3.91 5.91
N LEU A 107 -1.16 -5.05 5.22
CA LEU A 107 -1.92 -6.27 5.51
C LEU A 107 -1.24 -7.13 6.58
N GLU A 108 -0.32 -6.59 7.37
CA GLU A 108 0.23 -7.32 8.52
C GLU A 108 -0.75 -7.36 9.69
N TRP A 109 -1.62 -6.35 9.79
CA TRP A 109 -2.59 -6.21 10.87
C TRP A 109 -3.96 -5.87 10.31
N LEU A 110 -4.98 -6.43 10.93
CA LEU A 110 -6.39 -6.16 10.68
C LEU A 110 -7.00 -5.57 11.95
N VAL A 111 -7.52 -4.36 11.86
CA VAL A 111 -8.25 -3.71 12.94
C VAL A 111 -9.72 -4.08 12.79
N VAL A 112 -10.33 -4.59 13.86
CA VAL A 112 -11.71 -5.05 13.87
C VAL A 112 -12.49 -4.27 14.92
N ARG A 113 -13.64 -3.74 14.53
CA ARG A 113 -14.63 -3.10 15.41
C ARG A 113 -15.79 -4.08 15.61
N LEU A 114 -15.99 -4.51 16.85
CA LEU A 114 -17.16 -5.34 17.22
C LEU A 114 -18.37 -4.44 17.50
N LEU A 115 -19.58 -4.93 17.26
CA LEU A 115 -20.81 -4.27 17.73
C LEU A 115 -20.80 -4.17 19.27
N GLY A 116 -21.17 -3.02 19.82
CA GLY A 116 -21.10 -2.78 21.26
C GLY A 116 -22.24 -3.45 22.02
N THR A 117 -21.99 -3.83 23.29
CA THR A 117 -23.06 -4.13 24.26
C THR A 117 -23.67 -2.81 24.75
N PRO A 118 -25.00 -2.70 24.97
CA PRO A 118 -25.67 -1.46 25.34
C PRO A 118 -25.07 -0.68 26.54
N GLY A 119 -24.32 -1.33 27.44
CA GLY A 119 -23.64 -0.66 28.56
C GLY A 119 -22.24 -0.09 28.27
N GLN A 120 -21.70 -0.25 27.06
CA GLN A 120 -20.41 0.36 26.64
C GLN A 120 -20.58 1.60 25.76
N VAL A 121 -21.82 1.89 25.34
CA VAL A 121 -22.17 3.09 24.58
C VAL A 121 -22.52 4.26 25.51
N ASP A 122 -22.58 4.02 26.82
CA ASP A 122 -22.87 5.04 27.86
C ASP A 122 -21.82 6.16 27.96
N ALA A 123 -20.66 6.01 27.32
CA ALA A 123 -19.63 7.06 27.21
C ALA A 123 -19.74 7.92 25.94
N LEU A 124 -20.65 7.59 25.01
CA LEU A 124 -20.91 8.35 23.79
C LEU A 124 -22.20 9.18 23.99
N PRO A 125 -22.25 10.43 23.51
CA PRO A 125 -23.46 11.24 23.60
C PRO A 125 -24.65 10.55 22.94
N THR A 126 -25.86 10.73 23.50
CA THR A 126 -27.08 10.02 23.09
C THR A 126 -27.41 10.15 21.58
N ALA A 127 -27.01 11.27 20.96
CA ALA A 127 -27.17 11.52 19.52
C ALA A 127 -26.28 10.63 18.63
N VAL A 128 -25.17 10.11 19.18
CA VAL A 128 -24.24 9.22 18.49
C VAL A 128 -24.76 7.79 18.51
N THR A 129 -25.28 7.34 19.65
CA THR A 129 -25.93 6.02 19.83
C THR A 129 -26.98 5.74 18.77
N ASP A 130 -27.81 6.74 18.44
CA ASP A 130 -28.88 6.61 17.44
C ASP A 130 -28.34 6.49 15.99
N SER A 131 -27.09 6.89 15.76
CA SER A 131 -26.42 6.83 14.45
C SER A 131 -25.61 5.56 14.25
N PHE A 132 -25.38 4.79 15.31
CA PHE A 132 -24.86 3.43 15.24
C PHE A 132 -26.05 2.48 15.13
N PRO A 133 -26.02 1.45 14.26
CA PRO A 133 -27.09 0.45 14.23
C PRO A 133 -27.10 -0.32 15.57
N THR A 134 -27.87 0.16 16.54
CA THR A 134 -28.13 -0.50 17.82
C THR A 134 -29.23 -1.52 17.61
N GLY A 135 -28.83 -2.71 17.17
CA GLY A 135 -29.73 -3.87 17.12
C GLY A 135 -29.62 -4.69 18.39
N THR A 136 -30.74 -4.93 19.07
CA THR A 136 -30.88 -6.12 19.92
C THR A 136 -31.02 -7.33 19.01
N LEU A 137 -29.89 -7.81 18.47
CA LEU A 137 -29.84 -9.15 17.88
C LEU A 137 -30.01 -10.16 19.02
N GLU A 138 -30.93 -11.12 18.87
CA GLU A 138 -31.19 -12.21 19.84
C GLU A 138 -29.99 -13.15 20.07
N SER A 139 -28.83 -12.83 19.47
CA SER A 139 -27.58 -13.55 19.65
C SER A 139 -26.87 -13.15 20.95
N PRO A 140 -26.09 -14.06 21.56
CA PRO A 140 -25.31 -13.75 22.74
C PRO A 140 -24.46 -12.50 22.49
N SER A 141 -24.47 -11.58 23.46
CA SER A 141 -23.79 -10.30 23.38
C SER A 141 -22.40 -10.45 22.75
N PRO A 142 -22.07 -9.67 21.70
CA PRO A 142 -20.81 -9.79 21.01
C PRO A 142 -19.67 -9.65 22.01
N SER A 143 -18.87 -10.71 22.13
CA SER A 143 -17.77 -10.76 23.09
C SER A 143 -16.46 -10.97 22.35
N LEU A 144 -15.39 -10.38 22.87
CA LEU A 144 -14.05 -10.61 22.36
C LEU A 144 -13.69 -12.11 22.38
N GLU A 145 -14.22 -12.85 23.35
CA GLU A 145 -14.01 -14.29 23.50
C GLU A 145 -14.68 -15.10 22.39
N SER A 146 -15.95 -14.81 22.08
CA SER A 146 -16.67 -15.48 20.98
C SER A 146 -16.02 -15.21 19.63
N PHE A 147 -15.61 -13.97 19.38
CA PHE A 147 -14.89 -13.62 18.16
C PHE A 147 -13.55 -14.38 18.07
N ASN A 148 -12.75 -14.37 19.14
CA ASN A 148 -11.47 -15.07 19.16
C ASN A 148 -11.58 -16.59 19.04
N ALA A 149 -12.69 -17.18 19.50
CA ALA A 149 -12.96 -18.61 19.31
C ALA A 149 -13.23 -18.94 17.84
N GLY A 150 -13.96 -18.08 17.11
CA GLY A 150 -14.33 -18.29 15.71
C GLY A 150 -13.23 -17.97 14.70
N TYR A 151 -12.33 -17.04 15.02
CA TYR A 151 -11.32 -16.52 14.07
C TYR A 151 -9.87 -16.67 14.54
N GLY A 152 -9.62 -17.26 15.70
CA GLY A 152 -8.28 -17.34 16.29
C GLY A 152 -7.24 -18.09 15.45
N GLU A 153 -7.65 -18.88 14.46
CA GLU A 153 -6.75 -19.57 13.53
C GLU A 153 -6.08 -18.64 12.51
N TYR A 154 -6.72 -17.51 12.19
CA TYR A 154 -6.23 -16.53 11.23
C TYR A 154 -5.22 -15.54 11.83
N PHE A 155 -5.24 -15.41 13.15
CA PHE A 155 -4.49 -14.41 13.89
C PHE A 155 -3.38 -15.03 14.72
N SER A 156 -2.28 -14.30 14.86
CA SER A 156 -1.14 -14.72 15.68
C SER A 156 -1.13 -14.03 17.05
N HIS A 157 -1.50 -12.76 17.09
CA HIS A 157 -1.58 -11.94 18.31
C HIS A 157 -2.65 -10.86 18.11
N PHE A 158 -3.13 -10.27 19.20
CA PHE A 158 -4.02 -9.12 19.16
C PHE A 158 -3.62 -8.06 20.18
N LEU A 159 -3.99 -6.82 19.90
CA LEU A 159 -3.77 -5.64 20.72
C LEU A 159 -5.11 -4.97 20.99
N ARG A 160 -5.42 -4.75 22.27
CA ARG A 160 -6.60 -4.01 22.71
C ARG A 160 -6.19 -2.99 23.75
N ASP A 161 -6.49 -1.72 23.46
CA ASP A 161 -6.38 -0.66 24.45
C ASP A 161 -7.75 0.02 24.63
N PRO A 162 -8.50 -0.32 25.68
CA PRO A 162 -9.84 0.22 25.88
C PRO A 162 -9.84 1.73 26.18
N GLU A 163 -8.72 2.31 26.60
CA GLU A 163 -8.60 3.76 26.86
C GLU A 163 -8.51 4.56 25.55
N LEU A 164 -7.92 3.97 24.51
CA LEU A 164 -7.79 4.58 23.19
C LEU A 164 -8.95 4.24 22.26
N GLY A 165 -9.52 3.04 22.38
CA GLY A 165 -10.66 2.59 21.59
C GLY A 165 -11.37 1.41 22.23
N ALA A 166 -12.41 1.69 23.03
CA ALA A 166 -13.12 0.71 23.87
C ALA A 166 -13.56 -0.57 23.13
N ALA A 167 -13.98 -0.42 21.88
CA ALA A 167 -14.57 -1.49 21.07
C ALA A 167 -13.75 -1.87 19.82
N MET A 168 -12.53 -1.34 19.68
CA MET A 168 -11.60 -1.71 18.62
C MET A 168 -10.55 -2.70 19.13
N THR A 169 -10.16 -3.64 18.29
CA THR A 169 -9.05 -4.56 18.56
C THR A 169 -8.25 -4.77 17.28
N ALA A 170 -6.92 -4.65 17.38
CA ALA A 170 -6.03 -4.89 16.25
C ALA A 170 -5.47 -6.31 16.30
N TYR A 171 -5.66 -7.08 15.25
CA TYR A 171 -5.23 -8.47 15.11
C TYR A 171 -4.10 -8.58 14.11
N ARG A 172 -3.00 -9.23 14.49
CA ARG A 172 -1.90 -9.50 13.55
C ARG A 172 -2.19 -10.76 12.76
N LEU A 173 -2.18 -10.63 11.44
CA LEU A 173 -2.32 -11.73 10.51
C LEU A 173 -1.09 -12.65 10.56
N ARG A 174 -1.28 -13.93 10.24
CA ARG A 174 -0.18 -14.88 10.12
C ARG A 174 0.70 -14.53 8.91
N ARG A 175 2.03 -14.63 9.08
CA ARG A 175 3.04 -14.19 8.09
C ARG A 175 2.88 -14.80 6.69
N ASP A 176 2.27 -15.97 6.58
CA ASP A 176 2.17 -16.73 5.32
C ASP A 176 0.71 -16.90 4.87
N MET A 177 -0.19 -15.97 5.21
CA MET A 177 -1.59 -16.05 4.80
C MET A 177 -1.73 -15.84 3.28
N PRO A 178 -2.26 -16.82 2.52
CA PRO A 178 -2.53 -16.63 1.09
C PRO A 178 -3.57 -15.53 0.86
N ARG A 179 -3.45 -14.81 -0.25
CA ARG A 179 -4.38 -13.73 -0.61
C ARG A 179 -5.84 -14.18 -0.69
N GLU A 180 -6.06 -15.40 -1.19
CA GLU A 180 -7.39 -16.01 -1.28
C GLU A 180 -8.01 -16.22 0.11
N VAL A 181 -7.22 -16.74 1.06
CA VAL A 181 -7.64 -16.94 2.46
C VAL A 181 -7.97 -15.60 3.12
N PHE A 182 -7.18 -14.57 2.84
CA PHE A 182 -7.47 -13.21 3.31
C PHE A 182 -8.79 -12.67 2.74
N GLN A 183 -9.05 -12.86 1.45
CA GLN A 183 -10.33 -12.46 0.83
C GLN A 183 -11.52 -13.21 1.44
N THR A 184 -11.38 -14.52 1.69
CA THR A 184 -12.40 -15.30 2.39
C THR A 184 -12.62 -14.81 3.82
N LEU A 185 -11.55 -14.48 4.56
CA LEU A 185 -11.65 -13.89 5.89
C LEU A 185 -12.44 -12.57 5.84
N MET A 186 -12.12 -11.68 4.91
CA MET A 186 -12.82 -10.40 4.76
C MET A 186 -14.30 -10.58 4.42
N ALA A 187 -14.63 -11.47 3.50
CA ALA A 187 -16.03 -11.78 3.16
C ALA A 187 -16.79 -12.37 4.36
N ARG A 188 -16.12 -13.22 5.16
CA ARG A 188 -16.70 -13.81 6.38
C ARG A 188 -16.93 -12.75 7.46
N LEU A 189 -15.97 -11.85 7.69
CA LEU A 189 -16.10 -10.74 8.63
C LEU A 189 -17.19 -9.75 8.23
N GLN A 190 -17.36 -9.49 6.92
CA GLN A 190 -18.43 -8.66 6.40
C GLN A 190 -19.80 -9.27 6.73
N GLN A 191 -19.95 -10.59 6.64
CA GLN A 191 -21.19 -11.30 6.94
C GLN A 191 -21.42 -11.56 8.43
N ASP A 192 -20.40 -11.37 9.28
CA ASP A 192 -20.51 -11.66 10.71
C ASP A 192 -21.34 -10.59 11.45
N PRO A 193 -22.45 -10.98 12.13
CA PRO A 193 -23.31 -10.05 12.86
C PRO A 193 -22.66 -9.45 14.11
N GLN A 194 -21.52 -9.98 14.58
CA GLN A 194 -20.75 -9.39 15.70
C GLN A 194 -19.79 -8.29 15.23
N VAL A 195 -19.48 -8.22 13.92
CA VAL A 195 -18.50 -7.29 13.36
C VAL A 195 -19.20 -6.09 12.74
N MET A 196 -18.87 -4.90 13.22
CA MET A 196 -19.36 -3.66 12.60
C MET A 196 -18.57 -3.36 11.32
N TYR A 197 -17.24 -3.32 11.43
CA TYR A 197 -16.34 -3.18 10.29
C TYR A 197 -14.93 -3.70 10.63
N ALA A 198 -14.12 -3.90 9.59
CA ALA A 198 -12.70 -4.17 9.73
C ALA A 198 -11.91 -3.38 8.67
N HIS A 199 -10.66 -2.99 8.97
CA HIS A 199 -9.77 -2.30 8.04
C HIS A 199 -8.30 -2.69 8.28
N PRO A 200 -7.41 -2.56 7.27
CA PRO A 200 -5.99 -2.78 7.49
C PRO A 200 -5.37 -1.73 8.42
N ALA A 201 -4.17 -2.04 8.90
CA ALA A 201 -3.32 -1.05 9.54
C ALA A 201 -2.65 -0.14 8.50
N TRP A 202 -2.17 1.01 8.97
CA TRP A 202 -1.46 1.98 8.16
C TRP A 202 -0.02 2.11 8.61
N LYS A 203 0.89 2.11 7.65
CA LYS A 203 2.29 2.43 7.84
C LYS A 203 2.48 3.93 7.59
N ILE A 204 2.95 4.63 8.60
CA ILE A 204 3.32 6.04 8.53
C ILE A 204 4.79 6.12 8.87
N SER A 205 5.61 6.54 7.89
CA SER A 205 7.07 6.40 7.96
C SER A 205 7.46 4.93 8.21
N ASP A 206 8.13 4.59 9.30
CA ASP A 206 8.56 3.22 9.62
C ASP A 206 7.70 2.52 10.69
N GLN A 207 6.56 3.11 11.07
CA GLN A 207 5.73 2.61 12.16
C GLN A 207 4.30 2.30 11.71
N LEU A 208 3.75 1.20 12.24
CA LEU A 208 2.37 0.78 11.99
C LEU A 208 1.42 1.40 13.02
N TYR A 209 0.25 1.81 12.53
CA TYR A 209 -0.80 2.42 13.32
C TYR A 209 -2.17 1.81 12.97
N ALA A 210 -3.00 1.66 14.00
CA ALA A 210 -4.42 1.42 13.88
C ALA A 210 -5.14 2.78 14.00
N PRO A 211 -5.82 3.26 12.95
CA PRO A 211 -6.63 4.46 13.05
C PRO A 211 -7.84 4.19 13.94
N LEU A 212 -8.20 5.19 14.73
CA LEU A 212 -9.32 5.17 15.66
C LEU A 212 -10.50 5.97 15.06
N GLU A 213 -11.69 5.78 15.60
CA GLU A 213 -12.93 6.48 15.24
C GLU A 213 -12.95 7.96 15.71
N GLY A 214 -11.80 8.64 15.77
CA GLY A 214 -11.73 9.98 16.34
C GLY A 214 -10.67 10.88 15.73
N ILE A 215 -10.87 12.18 15.90
CA ILE A 215 -10.01 13.26 15.45
C ILE A 215 -9.68 14.13 16.65
N GLU A 216 -8.45 14.61 16.67
CA GLU A 216 -8.03 15.68 17.54
C GLU A 216 -7.98 16.99 16.76
N VAL A 217 -8.77 17.95 17.23
CA VAL A 217 -8.91 19.27 16.62
C VAL A 217 -8.28 20.30 17.54
N THR A 218 -7.43 21.16 16.98
CA THR A 218 -6.92 22.36 17.62
C THR A 218 -7.56 23.56 16.96
N TRP A 219 -8.32 24.32 17.72
CA TRP A 219 -9.06 25.51 17.32
C TRP A 219 -8.19 26.77 17.41
N LYS A 220 -8.40 27.73 16.51
CA LYS A 220 -7.86 29.08 16.67
C LYS A 220 -8.64 29.81 17.76
N THR A 221 -7.98 30.76 18.42
CA THR A 221 -8.58 31.55 19.53
C THR A 221 -9.81 32.35 19.11
N SER A 222 -9.97 32.64 17.82
CA SER A 222 -11.11 33.37 17.25
C SER A 222 -12.38 32.51 17.03
N ALA A 223 -12.29 31.18 17.14
CA ALA A 223 -13.41 30.29 16.88
C ALA A 223 -14.40 30.27 18.05
N SER A 224 -15.62 30.77 17.84
CA SER A 224 -16.70 30.72 18.85
C SER A 224 -17.23 29.29 19.04
N ASN A 225 -17.75 28.97 20.23
CA ASN A 225 -18.30 27.63 20.50
C ASN A 225 -19.45 27.25 19.54
N GLN A 226 -20.25 28.23 19.09
CA GLN A 226 -21.31 27.99 18.11
C GLN A 226 -20.74 27.58 16.75
N GLN A 227 -19.68 28.24 16.28
CA GLN A 227 -18.99 27.87 15.05
C GLN A 227 -18.30 26.51 15.17
N ARG A 228 -17.64 26.22 16.30
CA ARG A 228 -17.02 24.92 16.56
C ARG A 228 -18.05 23.80 16.44
N ASN A 229 -19.21 23.94 17.09
CA ASN A 229 -20.27 22.95 17.03
C ASN A 229 -20.87 22.79 15.62
N ALA A 230 -21.05 23.89 14.89
CA ALA A 230 -21.56 23.84 13.51
C ALA A 230 -20.59 23.10 12.57
N LEU A 231 -19.27 23.35 12.69
CA LEU A 231 -18.25 22.67 11.92
C LEU A 231 -18.18 21.17 12.25
N LEU A 232 -18.24 20.82 13.54
CA LEU A 232 -18.26 19.42 13.96
C LEU A 232 -19.50 18.69 13.44
N GLN A 233 -20.68 19.33 13.49
CA GLN A 233 -21.90 18.76 12.90
C GLN A 233 -21.79 18.57 11.39
N ALA A 234 -21.18 19.51 10.66
CA ALA A 234 -21.02 19.42 9.21
C ALA A 234 -20.17 18.23 8.75
N VAL A 235 -19.22 17.78 9.58
CA VAL A 235 -18.35 16.62 9.28
C VAL A 235 -18.80 15.33 10.00
N GLY A 236 -20.01 15.32 10.58
CA GLY A 236 -20.52 14.15 11.32
C GLY A 236 -19.71 13.81 12.58
N ALA A 237 -19.04 14.79 13.17
CA ALA A 237 -18.26 14.65 14.39
C ALA A 237 -19.09 14.98 15.63
N VAL A 238 -18.87 14.22 16.70
CA VAL A 238 -19.46 14.49 18.01
C VAL A 238 -18.37 14.66 19.05
N ALA A 239 -18.50 15.70 19.87
CA ALA A 239 -17.56 15.99 20.94
C ALA A 239 -17.50 14.83 21.95
N ALA A 240 -16.31 14.23 22.11
CA ALA A 240 -16.08 13.15 23.07
C ALA A 240 -15.81 13.69 24.48
N ASP A 241 -15.18 14.86 24.58
CA ASP A 241 -14.82 15.50 25.84
C ASP A 241 -15.50 16.87 25.99
N THR A 242 -16.19 17.10 27.12
CA THR A 242 -16.61 18.43 27.59
C THR A 242 -15.51 19.15 28.38
N GLY A 243 -14.43 18.45 28.72
CA GLY A 243 -13.30 18.98 29.46
C GLY A 243 -12.01 18.88 28.67
N SER A 244 -11.70 19.91 27.87
CA SER A 244 -10.37 20.01 27.28
C SER A 244 -9.87 21.44 27.28
N VAL A 245 -8.56 21.58 27.48
CA VAL A 245 -7.76 22.81 27.42
C VAL A 245 -8.29 23.67 26.29
N ALA A 246 -8.69 24.93 26.57
CA ALA A 246 -9.64 25.78 25.83
C ALA A 246 -9.64 25.77 24.28
N ASN A 247 -8.56 25.32 23.63
CA ASN A 247 -8.41 25.26 22.18
C ASN A 247 -8.21 23.86 21.59
N ARG A 248 -7.93 22.80 22.35
CA ARG A 248 -7.77 21.44 21.82
C ARG A 248 -8.99 20.61 22.18
N GLN A 249 -9.48 19.76 21.29
CA GLN A 249 -10.69 18.97 21.52
C GLN A 249 -10.58 17.63 20.81
N ARG A 250 -10.99 16.55 21.48
CA ARG A 250 -11.16 15.24 20.86
C ARG A 250 -12.61 15.03 20.46
N VAL A 251 -12.81 14.56 19.25
CA VAL A 251 -14.13 14.33 18.66
C VAL A 251 -14.18 12.94 18.06
N THR A 252 -15.32 12.27 18.21
CA THR A 252 -15.59 10.96 17.61
C THR A 252 -16.27 11.17 16.27
N ILE A 253 -15.86 10.42 15.26
CA ILE A 253 -16.46 10.43 13.92
C ILE A 253 -17.36 9.21 13.79
N VAL A 254 -18.55 9.39 13.25
CA VAL A 254 -19.46 8.28 12.98
C VAL A 254 -19.01 7.56 11.70
N PRO A 255 -18.46 6.33 11.79
CA PRO A 255 -17.76 5.65 10.69
C PRO A 255 -18.65 5.39 9.45
N CYS A 256 -19.96 5.21 9.64
CA CYS A 256 -20.90 4.94 8.54
C CYS A 256 -21.30 6.20 7.74
N GLN A 257 -21.13 7.39 8.34
CA GLN A 257 -21.48 8.66 7.73
C GLN A 257 -20.30 9.25 6.96
N GLN A 258 -19.12 9.28 7.59
CA GLN A 258 -17.93 9.87 7.01
C GLN A 258 -16.65 9.19 7.51
N SER A 259 -15.64 9.13 6.64
CA SER A 259 -14.32 8.61 6.99
C SER A 259 -13.58 9.60 7.90
N VAL A 260 -12.85 9.07 8.89
CA VAL A 260 -12.01 9.84 9.83
C VAL A 260 -10.99 10.70 9.07
N TRP A 261 -10.44 10.18 7.97
CA TRP A 261 -9.47 10.91 7.14
C TRP A 261 -10.11 12.10 6.43
N GLN A 262 -11.28 11.89 5.81
CA GLN A 262 -12.01 12.94 5.12
C GLN A 262 -12.46 14.03 6.08
N ALA A 263 -12.99 13.66 7.25
CA ALA A 263 -13.37 14.61 8.27
C ALA A 263 -12.16 15.41 8.79
N ALA A 264 -10.98 14.78 8.95
CA ALA A 264 -9.77 15.48 9.36
C ALA A 264 -9.33 16.50 8.31
N ASN A 265 -9.38 16.13 7.03
CA ASN A 265 -8.99 17.01 5.93
C ASN A 265 -9.94 18.21 5.80
N LEU A 266 -11.26 17.97 5.82
CA LEU A 266 -12.25 19.04 5.75
C LEU A 266 -12.13 20.02 6.91
N LEU A 267 -11.89 19.53 8.12
CA LEU A 267 -11.65 20.40 9.27
C LEU A 267 -10.34 21.15 9.15
N ALA A 268 -9.25 20.52 8.67
CA ALA A 268 -7.96 21.18 8.54
C ALA A 268 -7.94 22.31 7.50
N GLU A 269 -8.83 22.27 6.51
CA GLU A 269 -8.99 23.31 5.49
C GLU A 269 -9.79 24.52 6.00
N ASP A 270 -10.49 24.42 7.13
CA ASP A 270 -11.29 25.51 7.68
C ASP A 270 -10.42 26.60 8.33
N ILE A 271 -10.77 27.86 8.06
CA ILE A 271 -10.03 29.02 8.55
C ILE A 271 -10.02 29.15 10.08
N HIS A 272 -10.97 28.55 10.80
CA HIS A 272 -11.10 28.61 12.25
C HIS A 272 -10.38 27.44 12.95
N VAL A 273 -9.93 26.45 12.19
CA VAL A 273 -9.16 25.32 12.68
C VAL A 273 -7.67 25.61 12.49
N ALA A 274 -6.89 25.40 13.54
CA ALA A 274 -5.43 25.47 13.47
C ALA A 274 -4.85 24.13 13.03
N GLN A 275 -5.45 23.03 13.48
CA GLN A 275 -5.01 21.68 13.11
C GLN A 275 -6.16 20.69 13.31
N ALA A 276 -6.31 19.72 12.41
CA ALA A 276 -7.16 18.56 12.63
C ALA A 276 -6.40 17.30 12.23
N ARG A 277 -6.29 16.33 13.15
CA ARG A 277 -5.53 15.10 12.92
C ARG A 277 -6.28 13.87 13.40
N PRO A 278 -6.23 12.76 12.65
CA PRO A 278 -6.80 11.50 13.07
C PRO A 278 -6.09 10.98 14.32
N LEU A 279 -6.86 10.36 15.22
CA LEU A 279 -6.30 9.65 16.37
C LEU A 279 -5.78 8.28 15.90
N LEU A 280 -4.53 7.98 16.26
CA LEU A 280 -3.81 6.80 15.81
C LEU A 280 -3.30 6.02 17.03
N MET A 281 -3.58 4.72 17.07
CA MET A 281 -3.01 3.79 18.05
C MET A 281 -1.78 3.11 17.46
N PRO A 282 -0.57 3.26 18.05
CA PRO A 282 0.62 2.60 17.53
C PRO A 282 0.52 1.07 17.70
N LEU A 283 0.79 0.33 16.63
CA LEU A 283 0.78 -1.14 16.61
C LEU A 283 2.17 -1.67 16.90
N VAL A 284 2.57 -1.55 18.16
CA VAL A 284 3.80 -2.16 18.67
C VAL A 284 3.43 -3.55 19.22
N PRO A 285 4.06 -4.64 18.73
CA PRO A 285 3.79 -5.98 19.26
C PRO A 285 3.98 -6.00 20.78
N PRO A 286 3.08 -6.63 21.54
CA PRO A 286 3.14 -6.64 23.00
C PRO A 286 4.39 -7.38 23.50
N VAL A 287 4.89 -8.31 22.68
CA VAL A 287 6.16 -9.00 22.81
C VAL A 287 6.92 -8.91 21.49
N SER A 288 8.19 -8.55 21.56
CA SER A 288 9.16 -8.62 20.48
C SER A 288 10.27 -9.57 20.89
N VAL A 289 10.60 -10.50 20.00
CA VAL A 289 11.63 -11.51 20.23
C VAL A 289 12.64 -11.47 19.11
N GLU A 290 13.90 -11.41 19.47
CA GLU A 290 15.02 -11.37 18.55
C GLU A 290 16.06 -12.41 18.98
N PHE A 291 16.53 -13.19 18.02
CA PHE A 291 17.68 -14.07 18.19
C PHE A 291 18.70 -13.73 17.11
N SER A 292 19.93 -13.48 17.52
CA SER A 292 21.02 -13.13 16.62
C SER A 292 22.30 -13.86 17.00
N LEU A 293 23.10 -14.15 15.99
CA LEU A 293 24.47 -14.62 16.14
C LEU A 293 25.41 -13.44 15.87
N GLY A 294 26.50 -13.36 16.61
CA GLY A 294 27.53 -12.35 16.35
C GLY A 294 28.32 -12.61 15.06
N MET A 295 28.14 -13.77 14.43
CA MET A 295 28.71 -14.11 13.13
C MET A 295 27.87 -15.18 12.41
N ASN A 296 27.73 -15.06 11.09
CA ASN A 296 26.89 -15.93 10.25
C ASN A 296 27.60 -17.22 9.77
N GLY A 297 28.86 -17.41 10.14
CA GLY A 297 29.61 -18.62 9.85
C GLY A 297 30.91 -18.72 10.63
N ALA A 298 31.41 -19.95 10.77
CA ALA A 298 32.58 -20.26 11.59
C ALA A 298 33.30 -21.54 11.14
N MET A 299 34.51 -21.76 11.65
CA MET A 299 35.19 -23.06 11.58
C MET A 299 34.68 -24.00 12.68
N PRO A 300 34.79 -25.33 12.53
CA PRO A 300 34.34 -26.28 13.53
C PRO A 300 35.00 -26.01 14.89
N GLY A 301 34.21 -25.99 15.96
CA GLY A 301 34.67 -25.73 17.33
C GLY A 301 34.92 -24.25 17.67
N THR A 302 34.80 -23.34 16.70
CA THR A 302 34.92 -21.89 16.96
C THR A 302 33.71 -21.42 17.80
N PRO A 303 33.91 -20.63 18.87
CA PRO A 303 32.82 -20.04 19.63
C PRO A 303 32.03 -19.03 18.78
N LEU A 304 30.74 -19.29 18.61
CA LEU A 304 29.74 -18.40 18.01
C LEU A 304 28.99 -17.67 19.13
N PRO A 305 29.26 -16.38 19.39
CA PRO A 305 28.47 -15.62 20.35
C PRO A 305 27.03 -15.48 19.85
N PHE A 306 26.05 -15.61 20.75
CA PHE A 306 24.64 -15.40 20.43
C PHE A 306 23.99 -14.44 21.43
N THR A 307 22.94 -13.76 20.99
CA THR A 307 22.09 -12.92 21.82
C THR A 307 20.64 -13.28 21.55
N PHE A 308 19.90 -13.59 22.61
CA PHE A 308 18.47 -13.78 22.61
C PHE A 308 17.81 -12.70 23.46
N LYS A 309 16.94 -11.91 22.84
CA LYS A 309 16.33 -10.74 23.47
C LYS A 309 14.82 -10.80 23.39
N ILE A 310 14.16 -10.68 24.53
CA ILE A 310 12.71 -10.57 24.64
C ILE A 310 12.39 -9.18 25.21
N ARG A 311 11.66 -8.36 24.44
CA ARG A 311 11.10 -7.09 24.88
C ARG A 311 9.60 -7.27 25.03
N PHE A 312 9.04 -6.81 26.15
CA PHE A 312 7.60 -6.86 26.40
C PHE A 312 7.14 -5.65 27.20
N THR A 313 5.84 -5.37 27.16
CA THR A 313 5.20 -4.26 27.90
C THR A 313 4.79 -4.69 29.31
N ASP A 314 4.49 -3.72 30.19
CA ASP A 314 4.09 -3.97 31.59
C ASP A 314 2.75 -4.73 31.75
N LYS A 315 1.98 -4.81 30.64
CA LYS A 315 0.73 -5.58 30.56
C LYS A 315 1.00 -7.07 30.31
N VAL A 316 2.21 -7.46 29.91
CA VAL A 316 2.59 -8.83 29.57
C VAL A 316 3.37 -9.50 30.70
N LYS A 317 3.08 -10.78 30.93
CA LYS A 317 3.87 -11.68 31.75
C LYS A 317 4.43 -12.81 30.89
N ILE A 318 5.76 -12.92 30.84
CA ILE A 318 6.46 -14.04 30.20
C ILE A 318 6.34 -15.29 31.07
N ASP A 319 5.99 -16.42 30.48
CA ASP A 319 5.91 -17.69 31.19
C ASP A 319 7.32 -18.28 31.40
N SER A 320 7.60 -18.75 32.62
CA SER A 320 8.90 -19.31 32.99
C SER A 320 9.30 -20.52 32.13
N SER A 321 8.33 -21.23 31.55
CA SER A 321 8.58 -22.33 30.60
C SER A 321 9.34 -21.88 29.35
N THR A 322 9.28 -20.60 28.98
CA THR A 322 10.09 -20.02 27.90
C THR A 322 11.57 -20.21 28.13
N ILE A 323 12.03 -19.94 29.37
CA ILE A 323 13.44 -20.07 29.72
C ILE A 323 13.80 -21.53 29.99
N ALA A 324 12.91 -22.27 30.66
CA ALA A 324 13.15 -23.68 30.99
C ALA A 324 13.26 -24.58 29.75
N ASN A 325 12.53 -24.26 28.67
CA ASN A 325 12.53 -25.03 27.43
C ASN A 325 13.37 -24.38 26.31
N LEU A 326 14.28 -23.46 26.65
CA LEU A 326 15.14 -22.81 25.66
C LEU A 326 16.05 -23.85 24.99
N ASN A 327 15.74 -24.14 23.72
CA ASN A 327 16.48 -25.11 22.93
C ASN A 327 17.14 -24.44 21.72
N LEU A 328 18.46 -24.25 21.80
CA LEU A 328 19.27 -23.68 20.72
C LEU A 328 19.97 -24.76 19.88
N LYS A 329 19.56 -26.03 19.99
CA LYS A 329 20.16 -27.13 19.22
C LYS A 329 19.97 -26.91 17.72
N PRO A 330 21.04 -26.81 16.91
CA PRO A 330 20.91 -26.75 15.46
C PRO A 330 20.24 -28.00 14.89
N ARG A 331 19.35 -27.83 13.90
CA ARG A 331 18.67 -28.95 13.24
C ARG A 331 19.68 -29.82 12.46
N GLY A 332 19.51 -31.14 12.53
CA GLY A 332 20.35 -32.10 11.81
C GLY A 332 21.71 -32.42 12.45
N ILE A 333 22.02 -31.86 13.64
CA ILE A 333 23.27 -32.14 14.36
C ILE A 333 23.02 -33.10 15.54
N PHE A 334 23.91 -34.08 15.72
CA PHE A 334 23.91 -34.97 16.88
C PHE A 334 24.33 -34.23 18.16
N HIS A 335 23.82 -34.66 19.32
CA HIS A 335 24.01 -33.95 20.60
C HIS A 335 25.48 -33.81 21.04
N ASN A 336 26.36 -34.66 20.53
CA ASN A 336 27.80 -34.65 20.79
C ASN A 336 28.59 -33.73 19.85
N LEU A 337 27.95 -33.15 18.84
CA LEU A 337 28.60 -32.32 17.81
C LEU A 337 28.27 -30.82 17.97
N PHE A 338 27.73 -30.42 19.13
CA PHE A 338 27.65 -29.02 19.53
C PHE A 338 27.79 -28.85 21.05
N ASP A 339 28.21 -27.67 21.49
CA ASP A 339 28.25 -27.24 22.90
C ASP A 339 27.61 -25.86 23.00
N ILE A 340 26.82 -25.60 24.05
CA ILE A 340 26.18 -24.30 24.30
C ILE A 340 26.51 -23.89 25.73
N ARG A 341 27.07 -22.69 25.88
CA ARG A 341 27.42 -22.10 27.18
C ARG A 341 26.72 -20.76 27.31
N TYR A 342 26.01 -20.56 28.40
CA TYR A 342 25.37 -19.29 28.73
C TYR A 342 26.31 -18.47 29.60
N ASP A 343 26.35 -17.15 29.39
CA ASP A 343 27.21 -16.26 30.20
C ASP A 343 26.72 -16.19 31.65
N VAL A 344 25.41 -16.34 31.84
CA VAL A 344 24.74 -16.38 33.14
C VAL A 344 23.86 -17.63 33.20
N PRO A 345 23.77 -18.34 34.34
CA PRO A 345 22.85 -19.46 34.49
C PRO A 345 21.41 -19.05 34.17
N LEU A 346 20.68 -19.87 33.42
CA LEU A 346 19.29 -19.60 33.04
C LEU A 346 18.36 -19.42 34.26
N SER A 347 18.71 -20.00 35.40
CA SER A 347 17.99 -19.84 36.68
C SER A 347 18.10 -18.43 37.29
N ALA A 348 19.08 -17.63 36.87
CA ALA A 348 19.28 -16.27 37.37
C ALA A 348 18.62 -15.20 36.47
N VAL A 349 17.96 -15.61 35.38
CA VAL A 349 17.26 -14.70 34.46
C VAL A 349 15.93 -14.28 35.07
N ASP A 350 15.76 -12.98 35.32
CA ASP A 350 14.48 -12.42 35.79
C ASP A 350 13.48 -12.28 34.63
N VAL A 351 12.50 -13.18 34.60
CA VAL A 351 11.43 -13.20 33.59
C VAL A 351 10.39 -12.10 33.76
N ASN A 352 10.39 -11.37 34.88
CA ASN A 352 9.40 -10.34 35.16
C ASN A 352 9.83 -8.94 34.69
N ARG A 353 11.07 -8.76 34.24
CA ARG A 353 11.62 -7.46 33.84
C ARG A 353 11.99 -7.42 32.36
N SER A 354 11.45 -6.42 31.66
CA SER A 354 11.78 -6.14 30.25
C SER A 354 12.98 -5.18 30.17
N PRO A 355 13.94 -5.39 29.25
CA PRO A 355 14.09 -6.55 28.38
C PRO A 355 14.74 -7.75 29.09
N ILE A 356 14.32 -8.97 28.74
CA ILE A 356 15.09 -10.19 29.05
C ILE A 356 16.19 -10.31 27.99
N CYS A 357 17.44 -10.45 28.42
CA CYS A 357 18.60 -10.64 27.55
C CYS A 357 19.36 -11.88 28.00
N ILE A 358 19.46 -12.88 27.11
CA ILE A 358 20.23 -14.10 27.33
C ILE A 358 21.36 -14.12 26.30
N THR A 359 22.58 -14.13 26.79
CA THR A 359 23.79 -14.18 25.96
C THR A 359 24.59 -15.44 26.28
N GLY A 360 25.37 -15.87 25.31
CA GLY A 360 26.24 -17.03 25.46
C GLY A 360 27.03 -17.32 24.20
N GLN A 361 27.65 -18.49 24.19
CA GLN A 361 28.48 -18.99 23.11
C GLN A 361 28.02 -20.39 22.71
N MET A 362 27.95 -20.63 21.40
CA MET A 362 27.70 -21.94 20.82
C MET A 362 28.93 -22.41 20.06
N LYS A 363 29.29 -23.68 20.18
CA LYS A 363 30.32 -24.32 19.35
C LYS A 363 29.66 -25.42 18.56
N ILE A 364 29.94 -25.48 17.26
CA ILE A 364 29.45 -26.55 16.38
C ILE A 364 30.68 -27.28 15.84
N TYR A 365 30.75 -28.59 16.01
CA TYR A 365 31.90 -29.42 15.62
C TYR A 365 31.67 -30.14 14.28
N ALA A 366 30.46 -30.08 13.73
CA ALA A 366 30.13 -30.66 12.44
C ALA A 366 30.18 -29.59 11.33
N THR A 367 30.67 -29.98 10.14
CA THR A 367 30.75 -29.12 8.97
C THR A 367 29.47 -29.20 8.14
N GLY A 368 28.98 -28.06 7.65
CA GLY A 368 27.77 -27.98 6.83
C GLY A 368 26.98 -26.71 7.05
N ASP A 369 25.84 -26.63 6.36
CA ASP A 369 24.86 -25.56 6.53
C ASP A 369 23.76 -26.04 7.48
N TYR A 370 23.58 -25.31 8.58
CA TYR A 370 22.62 -25.64 9.63
C TYR A 370 21.64 -24.50 9.84
N ASN A 371 20.47 -24.83 10.38
CA ASN A 371 19.50 -23.84 10.82
C ASN A 371 19.27 -23.99 12.32
N LEU A 372 19.41 -22.88 13.03
CA LEU A 372 18.95 -22.77 14.41
C LEU A 372 17.42 -22.75 14.42
N PRO A 373 16.80 -23.52 15.33
CA PRO A 373 15.35 -23.63 15.38
C PRO A 373 14.72 -22.30 15.80
N GLU A 374 13.48 -22.12 15.38
CA GLU A 374 12.62 -21.08 15.93
C GLU A 374 12.45 -21.28 17.44
N ILE A 375 12.73 -20.25 18.23
CA ILE A 375 12.63 -20.29 19.69
C ILE A 375 11.22 -19.81 20.08
N PRO A 376 10.38 -20.66 20.69
CA PRO A 376 9.07 -20.25 21.16
C PRO A 376 9.18 -19.46 22.48
N VAL A 377 8.49 -18.33 22.55
CA VAL A 377 8.29 -17.51 23.74
C VAL A 377 6.82 -17.55 24.11
N TYR A 378 6.56 -18.08 25.30
CA TYR A 378 5.24 -18.23 25.88
C TYR A 378 4.95 -17.01 26.76
N PHE A 379 3.81 -16.36 26.54
CA PHE A 379 3.42 -15.18 27.31
C PHE A 379 1.92 -15.10 27.54
N SER A 380 1.54 -14.31 28.55
CA SER A 380 0.15 -13.96 28.85
C SER A 380 0.02 -12.44 28.90
N ASP A 381 -1.06 -11.92 28.33
CA ASP A 381 -1.38 -10.49 28.36
C ASP A 381 -2.54 -10.27 29.35
N LYS A 382 -2.42 -9.29 30.25
CA LYS A 382 -3.48 -8.90 31.19
C LYS A 382 -4.77 -8.45 30.48
N GLY A 383 -4.67 -7.96 29.23
CA GLY A 383 -5.81 -7.58 28.40
C GLY A 383 -6.50 -8.75 27.68
N ALA A 384 -5.88 -9.93 27.68
CA ALA A 384 -6.44 -11.16 27.10
C ALA A 384 -7.16 -12.00 28.17
N PRO A 385 -8.05 -12.94 27.78
CA PRO A 385 -8.65 -13.88 28.72
C PRO A 385 -7.54 -14.60 29.52
N LYS A 386 -7.62 -14.54 30.86
CA LYS A 386 -6.56 -14.95 31.82
C LYS A 386 -6.05 -16.39 31.65
N THR A 387 -6.70 -17.20 30.83
CA THR A 387 -6.46 -18.64 30.69
C THR A 387 -5.67 -19.04 29.45
N LYS A 388 -5.39 -18.13 28.50
CA LYS A 388 -4.73 -18.50 27.22
C LYS A 388 -3.28 -18.02 27.16
N ILE A 389 -2.34 -18.95 27.30
CA ILE A 389 -0.92 -18.72 27.00
C ILE A 389 -0.75 -18.57 25.49
N GLN A 390 -0.17 -17.46 25.05
CA GLN A 390 0.15 -17.16 23.65
C GLN A 390 1.60 -17.53 23.36
N VAL A 391 1.91 -17.82 22.09
CA VAL A 391 3.25 -18.22 21.66
C VAL A 391 3.69 -17.35 20.49
N ILE A 392 4.83 -16.68 20.64
CA ILE A 392 5.54 -16.00 19.56
C ILE A 392 6.87 -16.73 19.31
N LYS A 393 7.29 -16.84 18.05
CA LYS A 393 8.51 -17.56 17.68
C LYS A 393 9.52 -16.61 17.03
N THR A 394 10.81 -16.83 17.28
CA THR A 394 11.87 -16.20 16.49
C THR A 394 11.89 -16.73 15.07
N ALA A 395 12.52 -15.99 14.15
CA ALA A 395 12.91 -16.55 12.87
C ALA A 395 13.97 -17.66 13.06
N ALA A 396 13.98 -18.65 12.16
CA ALA A 396 15.09 -19.57 12.05
C ALA A 396 16.33 -18.82 11.58
N VAL A 397 17.49 -19.11 12.18
CA VAL A 397 18.75 -18.43 11.84
C VAL A 397 19.70 -19.41 11.16
N PRO A 398 20.10 -19.15 9.91
CA PRO A 398 21.06 -20.00 9.20
C PRO A 398 22.47 -19.80 9.74
N VAL A 399 23.23 -20.88 9.81
CA VAL A 399 24.63 -20.94 10.27
C VAL A 399 25.42 -21.82 9.34
N ARG A 400 26.52 -21.29 8.79
CA ARG A 400 27.44 -22.05 7.95
C ARG A 400 28.71 -22.42 8.70
N ILE A 401 28.96 -23.72 8.86
CA ILE A 401 30.22 -24.22 9.41
C ILE A 401 31.08 -24.75 8.27
N ALA A 402 32.09 -23.97 7.90
CA ALA A 402 33.00 -24.33 6.82
C ALA A 402 33.88 -25.52 7.24
N SER A 403 34.19 -26.42 6.30
CA SER A 403 35.25 -27.40 6.49
C SER A 403 36.60 -26.79 6.09
N ILE A 404 37.66 -27.13 6.84
CA ILE A 404 39.03 -26.99 6.35
C ILE A 404 39.27 -28.20 5.43
N ILE A 405 39.61 -27.96 4.16
CA ILE A 405 40.23 -28.98 3.31
C ILE A 405 41.74 -28.83 3.52
N PRO A 406 42.43 -29.78 4.19
CA PRO A 406 43.88 -29.74 4.28
C PRO A 406 44.48 -29.97 2.89
N GLU A 407 45.49 -29.19 2.51
CA GLU A 407 46.16 -29.33 1.22
C GLU A 407 46.96 -30.65 1.15
N THR A 408 47.50 -31.11 2.29
CA THR A 408 48.12 -32.44 2.45
C THR A 408 47.99 -32.95 3.89
N GLN A 409 48.05 -34.27 4.09
CA GLN A 409 47.87 -34.94 5.40
C GLN A 409 48.95 -34.65 6.46
N GLN A 410 49.96 -33.83 6.18
CA GLN A 410 51.15 -33.73 7.02
C GLN A 410 51.38 -32.38 7.72
N ASN A 411 50.74 -31.27 7.35
CA ASN A 411 50.94 -29.98 8.01
C ASN A 411 49.62 -29.21 8.21
N PHE A 412 49.38 -28.72 9.43
CA PHE A 412 48.16 -27.98 9.84
C PHE A 412 48.32 -26.46 9.74
N ASP A 413 48.85 -25.94 8.64
CA ASP A 413 49.01 -24.49 8.47
C ASP A 413 47.80 -23.86 7.75
N LEU A 414 47.28 -22.78 8.33
CA LEU A 414 46.19 -21.96 7.78
C LEU A 414 46.69 -21.16 6.57
N LEU A 415 46.09 -21.35 5.40
CA LEU A 415 46.14 -20.35 4.33
C LEU A 415 45.28 -19.15 4.73
N VAL A 416 45.84 -18.23 5.50
CA VAL A 416 45.46 -16.82 5.35
C VAL A 416 46.16 -16.40 4.06
N GLY A 417 45.42 -16.26 2.96
CA GLY A 417 45.97 -15.66 1.76
C GLY A 417 46.60 -14.34 2.17
N GLN A 418 47.94 -14.23 2.08
CA GLN A 418 48.59 -12.96 2.33
C GLN A 418 47.96 -11.97 1.35
N PRO A 419 47.42 -10.83 1.81
CA PRO A 419 46.96 -9.82 0.89
C PRO A 419 48.13 -9.48 -0.02
N ASP A 420 47.91 -9.60 -1.34
CA ASP A 420 48.93 -9.27 -2.33
C ASP A 420 49.58 -7.94 -1.94
N PRO A 421 50.92 -7.84 -1.95
CA PRO A 421 51.58 -6.58 -1.65
C PRO A 421 50.98 -5.52 -2.56
N ILE A 422 50.32 -4.53 -1.96
CA ILE A 422 49.64 -3.45 -2.67
C ILE A 422 50.68 -2.89 -3.64
N PRO A 423 50.47 -3.00 -4.97
CA PRO A 423 51.46 -2.54 -5.93
C PRO A 423 51.72 -1.07 -5.65
N MET A 424 52.98 -0.72 -5.38
CA MET A 424 53.38 0.67 -5.15
C MET A 424 52.87 1.49 -6.34
N MET A 425 51.86 2.32 -6.07
CA MET A 425 51.24 3.15 -7.09
C MET A 425 52.31 4.05 -7.68
N ASN A 426 52.62 3.82 -8.95
CA ASN A 426 53.47 4.69 -9.73
C ASN A 426 52.74 6.06 -9.79
N THR A 427 53.17 7.01 -8.96
CA THR A 427 52.48 8.29 -8.72
C THR A 427 52.38 9.16 -9.98
N SER A 428 53.20 8.86 -10.99
CA SER A 428 53.17 9.48 -12.32
C SER A 428 52.00 8.99 -13.20
N ALA A 429 51.55 7.73 -13.03
CA ALA A 429 50.40 7.18 -13.75
C ALA A 429 49.08 7.62 -13.10
N ALA A 430 49.03 7.68 -11.77
CA ALA A 430 47.85 8.12 -11.02
C ALA A 430 47.52 9.61 -11.24
N THR A 431 48.54 10.46 -11.39
CA THR A 431 48.35 11.89 -11.68
C THR A 431 47.84 12.14 -13.11
N ARG A 432 48.34 11.40 -14.11
CA ARG A 432 47.78 11.44 -15.49
C ARG A 432 46.35 10.92 -15.55
N ALA A 433 46.05 9.83 -14.85
CA ALA A 433 44.69 9.29 -14.77
C ALA A 433 43.73 10.26 -14.09
N LYS A 434 44.17 10.94 -13.01
CA LYS A 434 43.37 11.94 -12.31
C LYS A 434 43.09 13.17 -13.18
N HIS A 435 44.08 13.67 -13.92
CA HIS A 435 43.85 14.76 -14.90
C HIS A 435 42.90 14.34 -16.02
N ARG A 436 43.05 13.13 -16.57
CA ARG A 436 42.13 12.61 -17.59
C ARG A 436 40.70 12.48 -17.06
N ASN A 437 40.53 11.95 -15.85
CA ASN A 437 39.22 11.76 -15.24
C ASN A 437 38.57 13.10 -14.84
N VAL A 438 39.34 14.08 -14.38
CA VAL A 438 38.84 15.44 -14.11
C VAL A 438 38.42 16.12 -15.41
N LEU A 439 39.18 15.96 -16.49
CA LEU A 439 38.85 16.54 -17.79
C LEU A 439 37.61 15.86 -18.42
N LEU A 440 37.44 14.55 -18.23
CA LEU A 440 36.23 13.82 -18.60
C LEU A 440 35.01 14.22 -17.76
N MET A 441 35.17 14.46 -16.45
CA MET A 441 34.08 14.97 -15.62
C MET A 441 33.68 16.39 -16.02
N LEU A 442 34.65 17.27 -16.29
CA LEU A 442 34.38 18.62 -16.80
C LEU A 442 33.66 18.57 -18.15
N ALA A 443 34.07 17.68 -19.06
CA ALA A 443 33.38 17.46 -20.32
C ALA A 443 31.96 16.92 -20.12
N GLY A 444 31.75 16.01 -19.17
CA GLY A 444 30.44 15.48 -18.80
C GLY A 444 29.51 16.56 -18.24
N VAL A 445 29.99 17.37 -17.31
CA VAL A 445 29.22 18.51 -16.76
C VAL A 445 28.92 19.53 -17.85
N PHE A 446 29.86 19.80 -18.76
CA PHE A 446 29.63 20.69 -19.88
C PHE A 446 28.58 20.15 -20.84
N LEU A 447 28.60 18.84 -21.16
CA LEU A 447 27.58 18.18 -21.99
C LEU A 447 26.20 18.17 -21.32
N ILE A 448 26.12 17.95 -20.01
CA ILE A 448 24.86 18.03 -19.26
C ILE A 448 24.34 19.47 -19.26
N GLY A 449 25.21 20.47 -19.08
CA GLY A 449 24.86 21.88 -19.19
C GLY A 449 24.36 22.26 -20.59
N LEU A 450 25.01 21.74 -21.64
CA LEU A 450 24.63 21.97 -23.03
C LEU A 450 23.30 21.28 -23.37
N ALA A 451 23.07 20.06 -22.87
CA ALA A 451 21.80 19.36 -22.98
C ALA A 451 20.68 20.10 -22.23
N GLY A 452 20.96 20.63 -21.03
CA GLY A 452 20.03 21.46 -20.28
C GLY A 452 19.69 22.76 -21.01
N ALA A 453 20.67 23.42 -21.61
CA ALA A 453 20.49 24.65 -22.38
C ALA A 453 19.71 24.41 -23.69
N THR A 454 19.99 23.31 -24.41
CA THR A 454 19.23 22.95 -25.61
C THR A 454 17.81 22.52 -25.26
N LEU A 455 17.59 21.81 -24.16
CA LEU A 455 16.26 21.47 -23.67
C LEU A 455 15.49 22.72 -23.23
N ALA A 456 16.15 23.68 -22.58
CA ALA A 456 15.54 24.95 -22.19
C ALA A 456 15.18 25.82 -23.40
N LEU A 457 16.04 25.84 -24.43
CA LEU A 457 15.76 26.53 -25.70
C LEU A 457 14.64 25.84 -26.50
N LEU A 458 14.59 24.51 -26.53
CA LEU A 458 13.48 23.73 -27.09
C LEU A 458 12.18 23.94 -26.31
N LYS A 459 12.25 24.04 -24.98
CA LYS A 459 11.09 24.33 -24.13
C LYS A 459 10.60 25.77 -24.34
N ARG A 460 11.51 26.71 -24.64
CA ARG A 460 11.19 28.10 -24.97
C ARG A 460 10.62 28.24 -26.38
N SER A 461 11.12 27.49 -27.36
CA SER A 461 10.54 27.46 -28.71
C SER A 461 9.18 26.74 -28.74
N ARG A 462 9.02 25.66 -27.96
CA ARG A 462 7.72 24.99 -27.77
C ARG A 462 6.70 25.88 -27.04
N ARG A 463 7.14 26.74 -26.11
CA ARG A 463 6.27 27.75 -25.49
C ARG A 463 5.85 28.87 -26.44
N GLN A 464 6.62 29.16 -27.49
CA GLN A 464 6.23 30.12 -28.52
C GLN A 464 5.37 29.48 -29.65
N GLN A 465 5.38 28.16 -29.78
CA GLN A 465 4.44 27.40 -30.63
C GLN A 465 3.17 26.93 -29.90
N ALA A 466 3.04 27.22 -28.60
CA ALA A 466 1.85 26.92 -27.79
C ALA A 466 0.77 28.02 -27.87
N VAL A 467 0.57 28.57 -29.06
CA VAL A 467 -0.64 29.31 -29.41
C VAL A 467 -1.40 28.40 -30.37
N GLN A 468 -2.42 27.69 -29.83
CA GLN A 468 -3.37 26.74 -30.46
C GLN A 468 -3.09 25.21 -30.45
N PRO A 469 -2.90 24.54 -29.28
CA PRO A 469 -3.01 23.08 -29.20
C PRO A 469 -4.40 22.55 -28.76
N GLU A 470 -5.31 23.39 -28.25
CA GLU A 470 -6.54 22.92 -27.56
C GLU A 470 -7.51 22.14 -28.45
N ASN A 471 -7.52 22.34 -29.78
CA ASN A 471 -8.51 21.69 -30.65
C ASN A 471 -8.03 20.39 -31.35
N HIS A 472 -6.74 20.07 -31.38
CA HIS A 472 -6.27 18.89 -32.13
C HIS A 472 -6.42 17.57 -31.38
N ALA A 473 -6.21 17.56 -30.05
CA ALA A 473 -6.32 16.36 -29.23
C ALA A 473 -7.79 15.91 -29.12
N LEU A 474 -8.70 16.84 -28.83
CA LEU A 474 -10.14 16.57 -28.73
C LEU A 474 -10.70 16.03 -30.05
N VAL A 475 -10.38 16.66 -31.19
CA VAL A 475 -10.83 16.22 -32.52
C VAL A 475 -10.31 14.81 -32.85
N HIS A 476 -9.06 14.48 -32.49
CA HIS A 476 -8.53 13.13 -32.69
C HIS A 476 -9.23 12.09 -31.81
N LYS A 477 -9.53 12.41 -30.54
CA LYS A 477 -10.23 11.49 -29.63
C LYS A 477 -11.70 11.31 -30.02
N GLN A 478 -12.34 12.37 -30.53
CA GLN A 478 -13.68 12.32 -31.10
C GLN A 478 -13.73 11.39 -32.32
N ALA A 479 -12.79 11.56 -33.27
CA ALA A 479 -12.72 10.71 -34.45
C ALA A 479 -12.55 9.22 -34.11
N ALA A 480 -11.71 8.91 -33.11
CA ALA A 480 -11.51 7.53 -32.63
C ALA A 480 -12.76 6.94 -31.96
N ALA A 481 -13.55 7.76 -31.25
CA ALA A 481 -14.83 7.33 -30.69
C ALA A 481 -15.88 7.08 -31.78
N SER A 482 -15.98 7.96 -32.79
CA SER A 482 -16.87 7.79 -33.94
C SER A 482 -16.50 6.56 -34.78
N GLU A 483 -15.21 6.28 -35.00
CA GLU A 483 -14.74 5.08 -35.68
C GLU A 483 -15.13 3.81 -34.92
N ALA A 484 -14.95 3.79 -33.59
CA ALA A 484 -15.32 2.65 -32.77
C ALA A 484 -16.84 2.38 -32.80
N ILE A 485 -17.69 3.42 -32.90
CA ILE A 485 -19.14 3.26 -33.09
C ILE A 485 -19.45 2.56 -34.41
N LEU A 486 -18.82 2.97 -35.52
CA LEU A 486 -19.00 2.36 -36.83
C LEU A 486 -18.56 0.89 -36.84
N VAL A 487 -17.46 0.57 -36.16
CA VAL A 487 -16.95 -0.81 -36.05
C VAL A 487 -17.94 -1.69 -35.28
N VAL A 488 -18.47 -1.24 -34.14
CA VAL A 488 -19.48 -2.00 -33.37
C VAL A 488 -20.79 -2.15 -34.17
N GLN A 489 -21.17 -1.16 -34.98
CA GLN A 489 -22.35 -1.23 -35.84
C GLN A 489 -22.21 -2.29 -36.95
N GLN A 490 -21.00 -2.46 -37.51
CA GLN A 490 -20.73 -3.44 -38.56
C GLN A 490 -20.46 -4.84 -38.00
N HIS A 491 -19.78 -4.92 -36.86
CA HIS A 491 -19.34 -6.16 -36.23
C HIS A 491 -19.59 -6.09 -34.71
N PRO A 492 -20.80 -6.44 -34.23
CA PRO A 492 -21.13 -6.38 -32.81
C PRO A 492 -20.47 -7.55 -32.06
N GLY A 493 -19.21 -7.37 -31.64
CA GLY A 493 -18.46 -8.29 -30.80
C GLY A 493 -18.00 -7.64 -29.48
N LEU A 494 -17.68 -8.47 -28.48
CA LEU A 494 -17.25 -7.99 -27.16
C LEU A 494 -15.98 -7.16 -27.20
N ARG A 495 -15.04 -7.52 -28.08
CA ARG A 495 -13.78 -6.80 -28.26
C ARG A 495 -14.02 -5.40 -28.81
N GLU A 496 -14.94 -5.28 -29.75
CA GLU A 496 -15.34 -4.04 -30.40
C GLU A 496 -16.05 -3.13 -29.39
N ILE A 497 -16.88 -3.68 -28.51
CA ILE A 497 -17.53 -2.95 -27.40
C ILE A 497 -16.52 -2.46 -26.36
N ALA A 498 -15.55 -3.29 -25.98
CA ALA A 498 -14.48 -2.86 -25.09
C ALA A 498 -13.68 -1.69 -25.71
N THR A 499 -13.44 -1.77 -27.02
CA THR A 499 -12.76 -0.70 -27.77
C THR A 499 -13.60 0.58 -27.80
N LEU A 500 -14.92 0.47 -28.04
CA LEU A 500 -15.86 1.60 -27.94
C LEU A 500 -15.83 2.23 -26.55
N GLY A 501 -15.90 1.43 -25.48
CA GLY A 501 -15.83 1.91 -24.10
C GLY A 501 -14.55 2.71 -23.82
N ILE A 502 -13.40 2.17 -24.22
CA ILE A 502 -12.10 2.85 -24.07
C ILE A 502 -12.05 4.16 -24.85
N SER A 503 -12.47 4.15 -26.12
CA SER A 503 -12.47 5.35 -26.97
C SER A 503 -13.40 6.43 -26.43
N LEU A 504 -14.60 6.05 -25.96
CA LEU A 504 -15.57 6.97 -25.38
C LEU A 504 -15.05 7.59 -24.07
N LYS A 505 -14.46 6.79 -23.18
CA LYS A 505 -13.83 7.29 -21.94
C LYS A 505 -12.70 8.26 -22.24
N ASN A 506 -11.87 7.96 -23.24
CA ASN A 506 -10.77 8.84 -23.63
C ASN A 506 -11.27 10.17 -24.21
N TYR A 507 -12.34 10.14 -25.00
CA TYR A 507 -12.97 11.35 -25.53
C TYR A 507 -13.58 12.19 -24.40
N LEU A 508 -14.39 11.59 -23.53
CA LEU A 508 -15.02 12.28 -22.40
C LEU A 508 -13.99 12.83 -21.40
N ALA A 509 -12.91 12.08 -21.14
CA ALA A 509 -11.83 12.54 -20.26
C ALA A 509 -11.09 13.75 -20.85
N GLU A 510 -10.86 13.77 -22.17
CA GLU A 510 -10.24 14.91 -22.84
C GLU A 510 -11.17 16.13 -22.86
N LEU A 511 -12.47 15.91 -23.10
CA LEU A 511 -13.50 16.96 -23.13
C LEU A 511 -13.59 17.73 -21.80
N VAL A 512 -13.48 17.04 -20.67
CA VAL A 512 -13.59 17.64 -19.32
C VAL A 512 -12.23 17.94 -18.68
N GLY A 513 -11.12 17.76 -19.41
CA GLY A 513 -9.77 18.02 -18.89
C GLY A 513 -9.33 17.09 -17.75
N LEU A 514 -9.77 15.84 -17.73
CA LEU A 514 -9.44 14.87 -16.68
C LEU A 514 -8.00 14.34 -16.82
N ASP A 515 -7.21 14.48 -15.74
CA ASP A 515 -5.85 13.95 -15.62
C ASP A 515 -5.75 12.46 -15.98
N GLU A 516 -4.67 12.05 -16.67
CA GLU A 516 -4.45 10.66 -17.13
C GLU A 516 -4.57 9.62 -16.00
N ASN A 517 -4.09 9.96 -14.81
CA ASN A 517 -4.11 9.08 -13.63
C ASN A 517 -5.54 8.79 -13.12
N ARG A 518 -6.54 9.57 -13.54
CA ARG A 518 -7.94 9.47 -13.08
C ARG A 518 -8.87 8.82 -14.11
N ARG A 519 -8.35 8.41 -15.28
CA ARG A 519 -9.13 7.84 -16.40
C ARG A 519 -9.51 6.34 -16.22
N GLY A 520 -8.88 5.65 -15.27
CA GLY A 520 -9.09 4.21 -15.00
C GLY A 520 -10.39 3.86 -14.24
N GLY A 521 -10.67 2.55 -14.09
CA GLY A 521 -11.85 2.02 -13.39
C GLY A 521 -13.03 1.62 -14.29
N SER A 522 -14.13 1.15 -13.69
CA SER A 522 -15.38 0.85 -14.42
C SER A 522 -15.95 2.09 -15.09
N HIS A 523 -16.81 1.92 -16.09
CA HIS A 523 -17.45 3.05 -16.77
C HIS A 523 -18.37 3.84 -15.81
N THR A 524 -18.99 3.15 -14.85
CA THR A 524 -19.78 3.76 -13.76
C THR A 524 -18.93 4.62 -12.82
N ALA A 525 -17.76 4.10 -12.39
CA ALA A 525 -16.85 4.84 -11.51
C ALA A 525 -16.22 6.04 -12.23
N PHE A 526 -15.96 5.90 -13.53
CA PHE A 526 -15.49 6.99 -14.38
C PHE A 526 -16.55 8.08 -14.56
N PHE A 527 -17.81 7.72 -14.84
CA PHE A 527 -18.90 8.67 -15.03
C PHE A 527 -19.09 9.58 -13.81
N ARG A 528 -19.11 9.01 -12.59
CA ARG A 528 -19.24 9.78 -11.34
C ARG A 528 -18.17 10.87 -11.17
N ARG A 529 -16.98 10.69 -11.76
CA ARG A 529 -15.90 11.68 -11.67
C ARG A 529 -16.05 12.83 -12.67
N ILE A 530 -16.74 12.60 -13.78
CA ILE A 530 -16.89 13.58 -14.86
C ILE A 530 -18.29 14.21 -14.91
N GLU A 531 -19.26 13.65 -14.19
CA GLU A 531 -20.68 14.03 -14.23
C GLU A 531 -20.91 15.53 -14.03
N GLU A 532 -20.28 16.13 -13.02
CA GLU A 532 -20.44 17.55 -12.71
C GLU A 532 -19.82 18.47 -13.78
N MET A 533 -18.81 17.98 -14.49
CA MET A 533 -18.09 18.70 -15.54
C MET A 533 -18.72 18.53 -16.93
N LEU A 534 -19.64 17.57 -17.10
CA LEU A 534 -20.36 17.38 -18.36
C LEU A 534 -21.55 18.35 -18.49
N PRO A 535 -21.89 18.78 -19.73
CA PRO A 535 -23.10 19.53 -20.02
C PRO A 535 -24.35 18.79 -19.51
N SER A 536 -25.26 19.49 -18.83
CA SER A 536 -26.44 18.90 -18.20
C SER A 536 -27.31 18.07 -19.16
N ALA A 537 -27.42 18.51 -20.41
CA ALA A 537 -28.15 17.81 -21.48
C ALA A 537 -27.57 16.43 -21.82
N SER A 538 -26.25 16.24 -21.63
CA SER A 538 -25.53 15.02 -22.03
C SER A 538 -25.34 14.00 -20.88
N ARG A 539 -25.61 14.39 -19.63
CA ARG A 539 -25.32 13.56 -18.45
C ARG A 539 -26.10 12.24 -18.46
N ALA A 540 -27.39 12.28 -18.77
CA ALA A 540 -28.24 11.10 -18.81
C ALA A 540 -27.80 10.13 -19.92
N SER A 541 -27.56 10.65 -21.13
CA SER A 541 -27.06 9.89 -22.28
C SER A 541 -25.69 9.25 -21.99
N ALA A 542 -24.78 10.00 -21.35
CA ALA A 542 -23.46 9.49 -20.96
C ALA A 542 -23.56 8.37 -19.93
N ALA A 543 -24.37 8.55 -18.89
CA ALA A 543 -24.61 7.52 -17.87
C ALA A 543 -25.18 6.23 -18.49
N GLU A 544 -26.17 6.36 -19.37
CA GLU A 544 -26.84 5.24 -20.02
C GLU A 544 -25.87 4.44 -20.90
N VAL A 545 -25.17 5.11 -21.82
CA VAL A 545 -24.23 4.45 -22.75
C VAL A 545 -23.10 3.75 -21.98
N LEU A 546 -22.51 4.43 -21.00
CA LEU A 546 -21.43 3.88 -20.17
C LEU A 546 -21.91 2.69 -19.34
N SER A 547 -23.11 2.75 -18.78
CA SER A 547 -23.70 1.64 -18.01
C SER A 547 -24.02 0.43 -18.88
N ILE A 548 -24.51 0.63 -20.11
CA ILE A 548 -24.79 -0.48 -21.04
C ILE A 548 -23.49 -1.19 -21.40
N ILE A 549 -22.41 -0.44 -21.65
CA ILE A 549 -21.09 -1.01 -21.96
C ILE A 549 -20.56 -1.83 -20.77
N ASP A 550 -20.61 -1.30 -19.55
CA ASP A 550 -20.23 -2.03 -18.33
C ASP A 550 -21.03 -3.35 -18.20
N HIS A 551 -22.34 -3.30 -18.44
CA HIS A 551 -23.22 -4.46 -18.30
C HIS A 551 -22.97 -5.55 -19.33
N VAL A 552 -22.71 -5.17 -20.58
CA VAL A 552 -22.37 -6.12 -21.65
C VAL A 552 -21.00 -6.75 -21.39
N LEU A 553 -20.01 -5.96 -20.96
CA LEU A 553 -18.67 -6.47 -20.66
C LEU A 553 -18.66 -7.37 -19.41
N ALA A 554 -19.45 -7.07 -18.38
CA ALA A 554 -19.53 -7.87 -17.16
C ALA A 554 -20.16 -9.25 -17.36
N ARG A 555 -21.06 -9.40 -18.33
CA ARG A 555 -21.76 -10.66 -18.64
C ARG A 555 -21.07 -11.52 -19.69
N GLY A 556 -20.06 -10.98 -20.39
CA GLY A 556 -19.28 -11.71 -21.40
C GLY A 556 -20.13 -12.24 -22.56
N ASP A 557 -19.76 -13.40 -23.10
CA ASP A 557 -20.37 -14.00 -24.31
C ASP A 557 -21.86 -14.39 -24.15
N GLN A 558 -22.42 -14.26 -22.94
CA GLN A 558 -23.77 -14.70 -22.59
C GLN A 558 -24.87 -13.69 -22.92
N THR A 559 -24.53 -12.50 -23.41
CA THR A 559 -25.51 -11.44 -23.72
C THR A 559 -25.32 -10.91 -25.13
N ALA A 560 -26.41 -10.90 -25.92
CA ALA A 560 -26.43 -10.22 -27.20
C ALA A 560 -26.24 -8.71 -26.99
N VAL A 561 -25.37 -8.13 -27.81
CA VAL A 561 -25.12 -6.68 -27.84
C VAL A 561 -26.43 -5.96 -28.16
N PRO A 562 -26.87 -4.98 -27.35
CA PRO A 562 -28.06 -4.20 -27.68
C PRO A 562 -27.88 -3.49 -29.02
N ALA A 563 -28.78 -3.74 -29.98
CA ALA A 563 -28.73 -3.11 -31.31
C ALA A 563 -28.83 -1.57 -31.26
N THR A 564 -29.32 -1.03 -30.14
CA THR A 564 -29.46 0.40 -29.88
C THR A 564 -28.16 1.08 -29.43
N LEU A 565 -27.16 0.33 -28.95
CA LEU A 565 -25.95 0.87 -28.32
C LEU A 565 -25.15 1.80 -29.27
N PRO A 566 -24.86 1.42 -30.54
CA PRO A 566 -24.15 2.31 -31.46
C PRO A 566 -24.92 3.61 -31.73
N GLY A 567 -26.25 3.52 -31.83
CA GLY A 567 -27.13 4.68 -32.05
C GLY A 567 -27.17 5.63 -30.85
N GLN A 568 -27.18 5.09 -29.62
CA GLN A 568 -27.12 5.88 -28.39
C GLN A 568 -25.75 6.54 -28.20
N ALA A 569 -24.66 5.81 -28.49
CA ALA A 569 -23.31 6.37 -28.45
C ALA A 569 -23.09 7.49 -29.49
N ALA A 570 -23.65 7.35 -30.69
CA ALA A 570 -23.60 8.40 -31.72
C ALA A 570 -24.33 9.67 -31.28
N ARG A 571 -25.56 9.53 -30.73
CA ARG A 571 -26.33 10.65 -30.20
C ARG A 571 -25.59 11.39 -29.09
N LEU A 572 -24.94 10.66 -28.18
CA LEU A 572 -24.12 11.26 -27.13
C LEU A 572 -22.99 12.14 -27.70
N ILE A 573 -22.27 11.66 -28.72
CA ILE A 573 -21.20 12.45 -29.36
C ILE A 573 -21.78 13.72 -30.01
N ASP A 574 -22.93 13.63 -30.67
CA ASP A 574 -23.60 14.77 -31.30
C ASP A 574 -24.09 15.80 -30.27
N GLU A 575 -24.66 15.34 -29.14
CA GLU A 575 -25.08 16.20 -28.01
C GLU A 575 -23.91 16.97 -27.41
N LEU A 576 -22.77 16.30 -27.23
CA LEU A 576 -21.56 16.91 -26.71
C LEU A 576 -20.95 17.93 -27.68
N ARG A 577 -21.03 17.67 -28.99
CA ARG A 577 -20.59 18.61 -30.02
C ARG A 577 -21.47 19.87 -30.09
N ALA A 578 -22.78 19.71 -30.03
CA ALA A 578 -23.72 20.85 -30.05
C ALA A 578 -23.55 21.76 -28.83
N SER A 579 -23.12 21.20 -27.69
CA SER A 579 -22.85 21.94 -26.46
C SER A 579 -21.54 22.75 -26.53
N ASP A 580 -20.57 22.33 -27.33
CA ASP A 580 -19.27 23.00 -27.52
C ASP A 580 -19.39 24.22 -28.45
N GLU A 581 -20.27 24.14 -29.46
CA GLU A 581 -20.55 25.25 -30.39
C GLU A 581 -21.35 26.41 -29.76
N THR A 582 -21.96 26.20 -28.59
CA THR A 582 -22.78 27.21 -27.88
C THR A 582 -22.02 27.96 -26.78
N ALA A 583 -20.73 27.67 -26.57
CA ALA A 583 -19.94 28.24 -25.47
C ALA A 583 -18.78 29.20 -25.86
N PRO A 584 -18.92 30.22 -26.73
CA PRO A 584 -17.95 31.30 -26.79
C PRO A 584 -18.49 32.52 -26.02
N ASP A 585 -18.13 32.68 -24.72
CA ASP A 585 -17.94 34.02 -24.08
C ASP A 585 -17.71 34.03 -22.56
N LEU A 586 -17.77 32.90 -21.82
CA LEU A 586 -17.82 32.97 -20.35
C LEU A 586 -16.49 32.81 -19.58
N PHE A 587 -15.34 32.63 -20.25
CA PHE A 587 -14.05 32.44 -19.55
C PHE A 587 -13.06 33.62 -19.63
N GLU A 588 -13.45 34.79 -20.16
CA GLU A 588 -12.71 36.05 -19.98
C GLU A 588 -13.26 36.84 -18.77
N LYS A 589 -13.04 36.32 -17.56
CA LYS A 589 -12.94 37.04 -16.26
C LYS A 589 -13.14 36.03 -15.13
N HIS A 590 -12.06 35.51 -14.58
CA HIS A 590 -11.84 35.46 -13.14
C HIS A 590 -10.37 35.16 -12.82
#